data_AF-A0A914G5Q9-F1
#
_entry.id   AF-A0A914G5Q9-F1
#
_cell.length_a   1.000
_cell.length_b   1.000
_cell.length_c   1.000
_cell.angle_alpha   90.00
_cell.angle_beta   90.00
_cell.angle_gamma   90.00
#
_symmetry.space_group_name_H-M   'P 1'
#
loop_
_entity.id
_entity.type
_entity.pdbx_description
1 polymer ?
#
loop_
_entity_poly.entity_id
_entity_poly.type
_entity_poly.pdbx_seq_one_letter_code
_entity_poly.pdbx_strand_id
1 'polypeptide(L)'
;MVINFSGLPVTLTAQLLIVARRLAKFGMYLKSLECADTLGITSILMVDKTGVLTQDDLRVTDLWTLENSVSAKTIIEAHQKTLGPQNSSENNLKPKYHISSDSNCNLISGVDDIFGILITVMSICDKAIIENSHHSAKIALPRKTPSFRRKNLLSLNPEDLSKATKEQKRQIQFSLKHKDLKEKSIFGKSLDVALVKFVENVTSVDKIRDDYEIVFEIPFSSQRRYHLVIVCAKSSKKSSSSGSSYSDEMIKYTVMVKGAPEEVIMNCKTI
;
A
#
# COMPACT_ATOMS: atom_id res chain seq x y z
N MET A 1 -60.52 -35.13 -0.42
CA MET A 1 -60.62 -33.71 -0.07
C MET A 1 -59.20 -33.20 0.23
N VAL A 2 -58.57 -32.49 -0.71
CA VAL A 2 -57.25 -31.90 -0.50
C VAL A 2 -57.47 -30.55 0.16
N ILE A 3 -57.00 -30.38 1.41
CA ILE A 3 -57.09 -29.11 2.13
C ILE A 3 -55.98 -28.20 1.57
N ASN A 4 -56.34 -27.25 0.71
CA ASN A 4 -55.40 -26.26 0.20
C ASN A 4 -55.22 -25.13 1.21
N PHE A 5 -54.10 -25.13 1.92
CA PHE A 5 -53.72 -24.05 2.84
C PHE A 5 -53.17 -22.85 2.04
N SER A 6 -54.07 -21.96 1.61
CA SER A 6 -53.75 -20.80 0.76
C SER A 6 -52.80 -19.76 1.40
N GLY A 7 -52.62 -19.78 2.72
CA GLY A 7 -51.79 -18.81 3.45
C GLY A 7 -50.31 -19.19 3.65
N LEU A 8 -49.94 -20.46 3.46
CA LEU A 8 -48.60 -20.97 3.77
C LEU A 8 -47.47 -20.31 2.93
N PRO A 9 -47.63 -20.08 1.61
CA PRO A 9 -46.59 -19.42 0.82
C PRO A 9 -46.36 -17.97 1.25
N VAL A 10 -47.42 -17.28 1.70
CA VAL A 10 -47.35 -15.88 2.14
C VAL A 10 -46.59 -15.75 3.44
N THR A 11 -46.85 -16.63 4.41
CA THR A 11 -46.15 -16.62 5.71
C THR A 11 -44.68 -16.97 5.56
N LEU A 12 -44.34 -17.97 4.75
CA LEU A 12 -42.95 -18.36 4.48
C LEU A 12 -42.18 -17.23 3.78
N THR A 13 -42.79 -16.59 2.78
CA THR A 13 -42.19 -15.44 2.09
C THR A 13 -41.95 -14.27 3.06
N ALA A 14 -42.91 -13.98 3.95
CA ALA A 14 -42.75 -12.93 4.96
C ALA A 14 -41.62 -13.23 5.95
N GLN A 15 -41.48 -14.49 6.38
CA GLN A 15 -40.39 -14.92 7.26
C GLN A 15 -39.02 -14.76 6.57
N LEU A 16 -38.85 -15.27 5.35
CA LEU A 16 -37.60 -15.13 4.60
C LEU A 16 -37.27 -13.66 4.31
N LEU A 17 -38.27 -12.82 4.05
CA LEU A 17 -38.07 -11.37 3.86
C LEU A 17 -37.57 -10.68 5.14
N ILE A 18 -38.09 -11.05 6.31
CA ILE A 18 -37.60 -10.54 7.59
C ILE A 18 -36.14 -10.94 7.80
N VAL A 19 -35.78 -12.20 7.50
CA VAL A 19 -34.40 -12.70 7.58
C VAL A 19 -33.48 -11.92 6.63
N ALA A 20 -33.87 -11.79 5.35
CA ALA A 20 -33.12 -11.02 4.36
C ALA A 20 -32.89 -9.56 4.78
N ARG A 21 -33.91 -8.91 5.35
CA ARG A 21 -33.80 -7.55 5.91
C ARG A 21 -32.86 -7.46 7.10
N ARG A 22 -32.80 -8.51 7.94
CA ARG A 22 -31.85 -8.57 9.06
C ARG A 22 -30.41 -8.75 8.55
N LEU A 23 -30.20 -9.64 7.58
CA LEU A 23 -28.89 -9.86 6.94
C LEU A 23 -28.36 -8.62 6.23
N ALA A 24 -29.23 -7.85 5.56
CA ALA A 24 -28.86 -6.60 4.90
C ALA A 24 -28.31 -5.54 5.88
N LYS A 25 -28.76 -5.53 7.14
CA LYS A 25 -28.21 -4.63 8.18
C LYS A 25 -26.75 -4.95 8.53
N PHE A 26 -26.29 -6.17 8.25
CA PHE A 26 -24.91 -6.61 8.40
C PHE A 26 -24.12 -6.52 7.08
N GLY A 27 -24.70 -5.94 6.02
CA GLY A 27 -24.04 -5.80 4.72
C GLY A 27 -24.14 -7.04 3.82
N MET A 28 -24.96 -8.03 4.16
CA MET A 28 -25.22 -9.20 3.32
C MET A 28 -26.47 -8.96 2.46
N TYR A 29 -26.29 -8.86 1.15
CA TYR A 29 -27.38 -8.60 0.22
C TYR A 29 -27.74 -9.89 -0.53
N LEU A 30 -28.97 -10.36 -0.32
CA LEU A 30 -29.49 -11.55 -0.99
C LEU A 30 -30.15 -11.17 -2.31
N LYS A 31 -29.82 -11.91 -3.38
CA LYS A 31 -30.45 -11.76 -4.71
C LYS A 31 -31.82 -12.42 -4.78
N SER A 32 -32.02 -13.52 -4.04
CA SER A 32 -33.30 -14.21 -3.89
C SER A 32 -33.56 -14.56 -2.42
N LEU A 33 -34.84 -14.66 -2.03
CA LEU A 33 -35.23 -15.02 -0.66
C LEU A 33 -34.88 -16.47 -0.31
N GLU A 34 -34.88 -17.36 -1.30
CA GLU A 34 -34.50 -18.77 -1.16
C GLU A 34 -33.06 -18.94 -0.63
N CYS A 35 -32.15 -18.01 -0.96
CA CYS A 35 -30.79 -18.03 -0.43
C CYS A 35 -30.76 -17.95 1.11
N ALA A 36 -31.73 -17.28 1.74
CA ALA A 36 -31.77 -17.18 3.20
C ALA A 36 -32.05 -18.55 3.85
N ASP A 37 -32.87 -19.37 3.21
CA ASP A 37 -33.19 -20.72 3.66
C ASP A 37 -32.00 -21.67 3.43
N THR A 38 -31.41 -21.63 2.22
CA THR A 38 -30.22 -22.42 1.89
C THR A 38 -29.06 -22.14 2.84
N LEU A 39 -28.80 -20.86 3.18
CA LEU A 39 -27.77 -20.48 4.14
C LEU A 39 -28.05 -21.03 5.56
N GLY A 40 -29.32 -21.17 5.94
CA GLY A 40 -29.73 -21.71 7.23
C GLY A 40 -29.48 -23.21 7.38
N ILE A 41 -29.54 -23.96 6.27
CA ILE A 41 -29.35 -25.42 6.25
C ILE A 41 -27.97 -25.87 5.72
N THR A 42 -27.11 -24.93 5.33
CA THR A 42 -25.80 -25.25 4.75
C THR A 42 -24.90 -25.95 5.79
N SER A 43 -24.48 -27.18 5.49
CA SER A 43 -23.57 -27.97 6.34
C SER A 43 -22.11 -27.90 5.90
N ILE A 44 -21.86 -27.61 4.62
CA ILE A 44 -20.52 -27.52 4.03
C ILE A 44 -20.37 -26.17 3.35
N LEU A 45 -19.34 -25.43 3.76
CA LEU A 45 -18.98 -24.16 3.16
C LEU A 45 -17.75 -24.33 2.25
N MET A 46 -17.94 -24.12 0.96
CA MET A 46 -16.84 -24.02 -0.01
C MET A 46 -16.52 -22.56 -0.26
N VAL A 47 -15.27 -22.15 -0.02
CA VAL A 47 -14.83 -20.76 -0.14
C VAL A 47 -13.67 -20.71 -1.13
N ASP A 48 -13.72 -19.76 -2.07
CA ASP A 48 -12.56 -19.46 -2.91
C ASP A 48 -11.46 -18.76 -2.08
N LYS A 49 -10.19 -18.95 -2.45
CA LYS A 49 -9.08 -18.31 -1.73
C LYS A 49 -9.00 -16.83 -2.08
N THR A 50 -8.88 -16.52 -3.37
CA THR A 50 -8.53 -15.18 -3.84
C THR A 50 -9.77 -14.29 -3.87
N GLY A 51 -9.69 -13.11 -3.25
CA GLY A 51 -10.81 -12.16 -3.21
C GLY A 51 -11.91 -12.50 -2.21
N VAL A 52 -11.83 -13.66 -1.52
CA VAL A 52 -12.75 -14.05 -0.43
C VAL A 52 -11.98 -14.24 0.88
N LEU A 53 -11.05 -15.20 0.95
CA LEU A 53 -10.17 -15.36 2.12
C LEU A 53 -9.04 -14.33 2.13
N THR A 54 -8.60 -13.88 0.96
CA THR A 54 -7.55 -12.87 0.81
C THR A 54 -8.10 -11.60 0.14
N GLN A 55 -7.45 -10.46 0.39
CA GLN A 55 -7.86 -9.15 -0.14
C GLN A 55 -7.44 -8.91 -1.60
N ASP A 56 -6.91 -9.92 -2.29
CA ASP A 56 -6.31 -9.80 -3.64
C ASP A 56 -5.34 -8.60 -3.78
N ASP A 57 -4.70 -8.23 -2.67
CA ASP A 57 -3.74 -7.14 -2.58
C ASP A 57 -2.44 -7.73 -2.05
N LEU A 58 -1.44 -7.78 -2.92
CA LEU A 58 -0.16 -8.38 -2.61
C LEU A 58 0.61 -7.45 -1.68
N ARG A 59 1.14 -8.00 -0.58
CA ARG A 59 1.84 -7.23 0.45
C ARG A 59 3.12 -7.94 0.86
N VAL A 60 4.15 -7.15 1.15
CA VAL A 60 5.37 -7.65 1.79
C VAL A 60 5.03 -8.09 3.21
N THR A 61 5.33 -9.35 3.55
CA THR A 61 5.05 -9.91 4.87
C THR A 61 6.29 -9.91 5.75
N ASP A 62 7.43 -10.28 5.18
CA ASP A 62 8.67 -10.53 5.91
C ASP A 62 9.88 -10.13 5.07
N LEU A 63 10.90 -9.59 5.75
CA LEU A 63 12.19 -9.26 5.18
C LEU A 63 13.22 -10.22 5.78
N TRP A 64 14.09 -10.73 4.91
CA TRP A 64 15.09 -11.72 5.28
C TRP A 64 16.49 -11.13 5.08
N THR A 65 17.31 -11.25 6.11
CA THR A 65 18.74 -10.96 6.12
C THR A 65 19.49 -12.23 6.53
N LEU A 66 20.81 -12.28 6.35
CA LEU A 66 21.62 -13.48 6.62
C LEU A 66 21.44 -14.00 8.05
N GLU A 67 21.30 -13.09 9.01
CA GLU A 67 21.22 -13.44 10.43
C GLU A 67 19.77 -13.51 10.94
N ASN A 68 18.86 -12.69 10.38
CA ASN A 68 17.54 -12.46 10.96
C ASN A 68 16.44 -12.35 9.89
N SER A 69 15.23 -12.78 10.27
CA SER A 69 14.00 -12.46 9.56
C SER A 69 13.15 -11.50 10.40
N VAL A 70 12.57 -10.48 9.77
CA VAL A 70 11.77 -9.46 10.44
C VAL A 70 10.45 -9.31 9.70
N SER A 71 9.34 -9.35 10.43
CA SER A 71 8.02 -9.11 9.84
C SER A 71 7.85 -7.64 9.45
N ALA A 72 7.37 -7.39 8.24
CA ALA A 72 7.08 -6.07 7.70
C ALA A 72 6.12 -5.26 8.58
N LYS A 73 5.15 -5.94 9.22
CA LYS A 73 4.22 -5.29 10.16
C LYS A 73 4.95 -4.63 11.33
N THR A 74 5.89 -5.35 11.93
CA THR A 74 6.69 -4.86 13.06
C THR A 74 7.51 -3.64 12.66
N ILE A 75 8.08 -3.63 11.44
CA ILE A 75 8.85 -2.50 10.92
C ILE A 75 7.96 -1.26 10.77
N ILE A 76 6.79 -1.42 10.14
CA ILE A 76 5.83 -0.32 9.93
C ILE A 76 5.33 0.22 11.28
N GLU A 77 4.98 -0.65 12.22
CA GLU A 77 4.53 -0.26 13.56
C GLU A 77 5.62 0.47 14.36
N ALA A 78 6.87 0.00 14.28
CA ALA A 78 8.01 0.66 14.92
C ALA A 78 8.21 2.07 14.36
N HIS A 79 8.16 2.23 13.03
CA HIS A 79 8.28 3.53 12.37
C HIS A 79 7.16 4.50 12.76
N GLN A 80 5.92 4.02 12.80
CA GLN A 80 4.76 4.84 13.20
C GLN A 80 4.83 5.30 14.67
N LYS A 81 5.35 4.46 15.58
CA LYS A 81 5.54 4.84 17.00
C LYS A 81 6.58 5.95 17.16
N THR A 82 7.63 5.96 16.35
CA THR A 82 8.63 7.03 16.34
C THR A 82 8.06 8.37 15.85
N LEU A 83 7.00 8.35 15.04
CA LEU A 83 6.32 9.53 14.48
C LEU A 83 5.11 10.02 15.30
N GLY A 84 4.86 9.47 16.51
CA GLY A 84 3.81 9.94 17.42
C GLY A 84 4.04 11.37 17.96
N PRO A 85 2.99 12.06 18.45
CA PRO A 85 3.02 13.50 18.72
C PRO A 85 3.98 13.85 19.87
N GLN A 86 5.11 14.47 19.54
CA GLN A 86 5.95 15.18 20.49
C GLN A 86 5.30 16.55 20.77
N ASN A 87 4.94 16.81 22.03
CA ASN A 87 4.47 18.13 22.45
C ASN A 87 5.62 19.15 22.32
N SER A 88 5.28 20.27 21.67
CA SER A 88 6.00 21.55 21.55
C SER A 88 7.17 21.81 22.51
N SER A 89 8.39 21.88 21.96
CA SER A 89 9.22 23.11 21.84
C SER A 89 10.65 22.78 21.40
N GLU A 90 11.08 23.44 20.32
CA GLU A 90 12.46 23.63 19.83
C GLU A 90 13.24 22.45 19.17
N ASN A 91 13.64 22.76 17.92
CA ASN A 91 14.79 22.26 17.15
C ASN A 91 14.64 21.03 16.23
N ASN A 92 14.41 21.32 14.94
CA ASN A 92 14.84 20.61 13.72
C ASN A 92 15.35 19.16 13.88
N LEU A 93 14.44 18.23 14.11
CA LEU A 93 14.73 16.80 14.02
C LEU A 93 14.42 16.30 12.60
N LYS A 94 15.47 16.21 11.80
CA LYS A 94 15.47 15.59 10.46
C LYS A 94 15.01 14.13 10.54
N PRO A 95 14.37 13.58 9.49
CA PRO A 95 14.01 12.16 9.44
C PRO A 95 15.24 11.30 9.72
N LYS A 96 15.16 10.44 10.74
CA LYS A 96 16.26 9.62 11.25
C LYS A 96 16.51 8.40 10.34
N TYR A 97 16.90 8.68 9.10
CA TYR A 97 17.70 7.81 8.23
C TYR A 97 18.76 8.70 7.59
N HIS A 98 19.80 9.00 8.37
CA HIS A 98 21.01 9.62 7.84
C HIS A 98 21.94 8.47 7.43
N ILE A 99 22.11 8.29 6.11
CA ILE A 99 23.34 7.69 5.58
C ILE A 99 24.42 8.74 5.85
N SER A 100 25.19 8.58 6.92
CA SER A 100 26.39 9.37 7.16
C SER A 100 27.47 8.50 7.80
N SER A 101 28.62 8.51 7.13
CA SER A 101 29.92 8.13 7.64
C SER A 101 30.17 8.68 9.05
N ASP A 102 30.88 7.86 9.83
CA ASP A 102 31.61 8.17 11.08
C ASP A 102 30.89 7.85 12.41
N SER A 103 31.19 6.63 12.86
CA SER A 103 31.66 6.25 14.21
C SER A 103 31.22 7.11 15.41
N ASN A 104 30.09 6.75 16.01
CA ASN A 104 29.93 6.34 17.42
C ASN A 104 28.49 6.59 17.90
N CYS A 105 27.66 5.55 17.92
CA CYS A 105 26.52 5.48 18.83
C CYS A 105 26.07 4.04 19.03
N ASN A 106 26.23 3.55 20.26
CA ASN A 106 25.61 2.34 20.77
C ASN A 106 24.10 2.58 20.94
N LEU A 107 23.28 1.81 20.21
CA LEU A 107 22.11 1.04 20.68
C LEU A 107 21.25 0.70 19.44
N ILE A 108 21.34 -0.57 19.01
CA ILE A 108 20.89 -1.15 17.71
C ILE A 108 21.88 -0.90 16.55
N SER A 109 23.16 -1.20 16.75
CA SER A 109 24.19 -1.12 15.72
C SER A 109 24.49 -2.52 15.17
N GLY A 110 23.99 -2.84 13.98
CA GLY A 110 24.32 -4.09 13.28
C GLY A 110 23.46 -4.40 12.04
N VAL A 111 22.25 -3.84 11.95
CA VAL A 111 21.27 -4.23 10.90
C VAL A 111 20.81 -3.06 10.02
N ASP A 112 21.19 -1.82 10.35
CA ASP A 112 20.64 -0.62 9.72
C ASP A 112 21.16 -0.36 8.30
N ASP A 113 22.39 -0.76 7.97
CA ASP A 113 22.94 -0.59 6.62
C ASP A 113 22.27 -1.53 5.61
N ILE A 114 22.04 -2.78 6.00
CA ILE A 114 21.47 -3.81 5.12
C ILE A 114 20.00 -3.50 4.82
N PHE A 115 19.21 -3.09 5.83
CA PHE A 115 17.83 -2.69 5.61
C PHE A 115 17.72 -1.42 4.75
N GLY A 116 18.61 -0.44 4.95
CA GLY A 116 18.70 0.75 4.09
C GLY A 116 19.01 0.40 2.63
N ILE A 117 19.96 -0.52 2.39
CA ILE A 117 20.28 -1.04 1.06
C ILE A 117 19.06 -1.75 0.45
N LEU A 118 18.38 -2.61 1.22
CA LEU A 118 17.24 -3.36 0.73
C LEU A 118 16.07 -2.43 0.34
N ILE A 119 15.75 -1.45 1.18
CA ILE A 119 14.73 -0.41 0.89
C ILE A 119 15.11 0.38 -0.37
N THR A 120 16.40 0.69 -0.54
CA THR A 120 16.91 1.39 -1.71
C THR A 120 16.75 0.54 -2.98
N VAL A 121 17.14 -0.74 -2.94
CA VAL A 121 16.96 -1.68 -4.06
C VAL A 121 15.48 -1.85 -4.39
N MET A 122 14.60 -2.00 -3.39
CA MET A 122 13.14 -2.09 -3.58
C MET A 122 12.56 -0.83 -4.23
N SER A 123 13.16 0.35 -4.00
CA SER A 123 12.69 1.61 -4.57
C SER A 123 13.19 1.87 -5.99
N ILE A 124 14.46 1.56 -6.25
CA ILE A 124 15.17 1.91 -7.49
C ILE A 124 15.04 0.82 -8.55
N CYS A 125 15.19 -0.45 -8.17
CA CYS A 125 14.98 -1.58 -9.08
C CYS A 125 13.48 -1.84 -9.27
N ASP A 126 12.66 -0.82 -9.51
CA ASP A 126 11.21 -0.95 -9.54
C ASP A 126 10.59 -0.01 -10.56
N LYS A 127 9.48 -0.45 -11.17
CA LYS A 127 8.76 0.28 -12.22
C LYS A 127 7.39 0.81 -11.80
N ALA A 128 6.95 0.54 -10.58
CA ALA A 128 5.68 1.05 -10.10
C ALA A 128 5.74 2.59 -9.95
N ILE A 129 4.68 3.23 -10.42
CA ILE A 129 4.52 4.68 -10.48
C ILE A 129 3.56 5.11 -9.38
N ILE A 130 3.96 6.13 -8.64
CA ILE A 130 3.16 6.72 -7.55
C ILE A 130 2.44 7.94 -8.13
N GLU A 131 1.11 7.90 -8.23
CA GLU A 131 0.32 9.05 -8.63
C GLU A 131 -0.04 9.86 -7.38
N ASN A 132 0.58 11.04 -7.25
CA ASN A 132 0.21 12.02 -6.24
C ASN A 132 -1.02 12.78 -6.75
N SER A 133 -2.15 12.65 -6.06
CA SER A 133 -3.46 13.25 -6.38
C SER A 133 -3.52 14.80 -6.38
N HIS A 134 -2.37 15.47 -6.40
CA HIS A 134 -2.24 16.92 -6.55
C HIS A 134 -2.32 17.39 -8.02
N HIS A 135 -2.17 16.50 -9.01
CA HIS A 135 -2.12 16.89 -10.44
C HIS A 135 -3.40 16.62 -11.27
N SER A 136 -4.38 15.88 -10.75
CA SER A 136 -5.57 15.49 -11.52
C SER A 136 -6.59 16.63 -11.75
N ALA A 137 -6.35 17.85 -11.27
CA ALA A 137 -7.23 18.99 -11.51
C ALA A 137 -7.05 19.65 -12.90
N LYS A 138 -6.03 19.29 -13.69
CA LYS A 138 -5.75 19.96 -14.98
C LYS A 138 -5.87 19.10 -16.24
N ILE A 139 -6.13 17.80 -16.14
CA ILE A 139 -6.28 16.91 -17.30
C ILE A 139 -7.58 16.12 -17.19
N ALA A 140 -8.71 16.81 -17.34
CA ALA A 140 -10.00 16.18 -17.56
C ALA A 140 -10.41 16.39 -19.02
N LEU A 141 -10.11 15.40 -19.87
CA LEU A 141 -10.79 15.24 -21.16
C LEU A 141 -12.26 14.88 -20.89
N PRO A 142 -13.22 15.43 -21.67
CA PRO A 142 -14.64 15.25 -21.39
C PRO A 142 -15.09 13.86 -21.86
N ARG A 143 -15.05 12.85 -20.98
CA ARG A 143 -15.77 11.59 -21.21
C ARG A 143 -17.23 11.76 -20.79
N LYS A 144 -18.11 11.86 -21.79
CA LYS A 144 -19.57 11.74 -21.63
C LYS A 144 -19.92 10.28 -21.31
N THR A 145 -20.06 9.97 -20.02
CA THR A 145 -20.93 8.88 -19.54
C THR A 145 -21.81 9.46 -18.42
N PRO A 146 -23.09 9.05 -18.28
CA PRO A 146 -23.98 9.61 -17.28
C PRO A 146 -23.61 9.03 -15.92
N SER A 147 -22.60 9.61 -15.27
CA SER A 147 -22.32 9.30 -13.87
C SER A 147 -23.42 9.92 -13.01
N PHE A 148 -24.06 9.05 -12.24
CA PHE A 148 -25.03 9.41 -11.22
C PHE A 148 -24.42 10.55 -10.37
N ARG A 149 -25.06 11.71 -10.45
CA ARG A 149 -24.60 13.00 -9.92
C ARG A 149 -24.38 12.87 -8.41
N ARG A 150 -23.17 12.50 -7.98
CA ARG A 150 -22.71 12.66 -6.60
C ARG A 150 -22.73 14.16 -6.33
N LYS A 151 -23.80 14.65 -5.70
CA LYS A 151 -23.79 16.00 -5.14
C LYS A 151 -22.63 16.06 -4.14
N ASN A 152 -21.75 17.03 -4.32
CA ASN A 152 -20.69 17.38 -3.40
C ASN A 152 -21.28 17.59 -1.99
N LEU A 153 -21.09 16.59 -1.11
CA LEU A 153 -21.39 16.66 0.31
C LEU A 153 -20.13 17.13 1.06
N LEU A 154 -19.51 18.21 0.59
CA LEU A 154 -18.21 18.71 1.05
C LEU A 154 -18.28 20.09 1.73
N SER A 155 -19.46 20.47 2.22
CA SER A 155 -19.59 21.59 3.14
C SER A 155 -20.82 21.36 4.03
N LEU A 156 -20.70 20.46 5.00
CA LEU A 156 -21.63 20.44 6.12
C LEU A 156 -20.90 21.07 7.29
N ASN A 157 -21.43 22.19 7.76
CA ASN A 157 -20.92 22.89 8.93
C ASN A 157 -21.10 21.97 10.17
N PRO A 158 -20.25 22.10 11.21
CA PRO A 158 -20.31 21.28 12.41
C PRO A 158 -21.69 21.24 13.08
N GLU A 159 -22.53 22.26 12.85
CA GLU A 159 -23.87 22.35 13.40
C GLU A 159 -24.89 21.37 12.78
N ASP A 160 -24.70 20.95 11.53
CA ASP A 160 -25.61 20.04 10.81
C ASP A 160 -25.50 18.58 11.28
N LEU A 161 -24.39 18.22 11.93
CA LEU A 161 -24.15 16.88 12.47
C LEU A 161 -25.02 16.58 13.70
N SER A 162 -25.47 17.63 14.41
CA SER A 162 -26.34 17.47 15.58
C SER A 162 -27.77 17.06 15.19
N LYS A 163 -28.27 17.53 14.03
CA LYS A 163 -29.64 17.31 13.53
C LYS A 163 -29.77 16.10 12.58
N ALA A 164 -28.66 15.48 12.18
CA ALA A 164 -28.66 14.34 11.26
C ALA A 164 -29.32 13.08 11.86
N THR A 165 -30.17 12.41 11.08
CA THR A 165 -30.86 11.18 11.49
C THR A 165 -29.86 10.05 11.76
N LYS A 166 -30.22 9.08 12.62
CA LYS A 166 -29.36 7.94 12.99
C LYS A 166 -28.83 7.16 11.76
N GLU A 167 -29.60 7.13 10.67
CA GLU A 167 -29.20 6.56 9.37
C GLU A 167 -28.20 7.43 8.61
N GLN A 168 -28.38 8.76 8.59
CA GLN A 168 -27.43 9.69 7.97
C GLN A 168 -26.09 9.67 8.70
N LYS A 169 -26.10 9.61 10.04
CA LYS A 169 -24.88 9.42 10.85
C LYS A 169 -24.17 8.10 10.52
N ARG A 170 -24.92 7.02 10.31
CA ARG A 170 -24.35 5.73 9.87
C ARG A 170 -23.80 5.77 8.46
N GLN A 171 -24.47 6.41 7.50
CA GLN A 171 -23.96 6.56 6.13
C GLN A 171 -22.72 7.45 6.08
N ILE A 172 -22.71 8.54 6.85
CA ILE A 172 -21.55 9.42 7.02
C ILE A 172 -20.41 8.67 7.69
N GLN A 173 -20.67 7.90 8.75
CA GLN A 173 -19.67 7.07 9.44
C GLN A 173 -19.14 5.92 8.56
N PHE A 174 -19.99 5.31 7.73
CA PHE A 174 -19.61 4.28 6.77
C PHE A 174 -18.76 4.87 5.64
N SER A 175 -19.14 6.05 5.14
CA SER A 175 -18.35 6.79 4.15
C SER A 175 -17.04 7.33 4.74
N LEU A 176 -17.00 7.68 6.04
CA LEU A 176 -15.81 8.11 6.78
C LEU A 176 -14.84 6.96 7.04
N LYS A 177 -15.35 5.74 7.31
CA LYS A 177 -14.51 4.53 7.42
C LYS A 177 -13.74 4.21 6.13
N HIS A 178 -14.22 4.68 4.98
CA HIS A 178 -13.52 4.59 3.70
C HIS A 178 -12.76 5.88 3.32
N LYS A 179 -12.73 6.89 4.20
CA LYS A 179 -12.19 8.23 3.92
C LYS A 179 -10.74 8.42 4.38
N ASP A 180 -10.14 7.41 5.01
CA ASP A 180 -8.72 7.42 5.41
C ASP A 180 -7.76 7.14 4.25
N LEU A 181 -8.27 6.98 3.02
CA LEU A 181 -7.44 6.74 1.85
C LEU A 181 -7.13 8.05 1.13
N LYS A 182 -6.19 8.83 1.68
CA LYS A 182 -5.12 9.37 0.83
C LYS A 182 -4.11 8.25 0.54
N GLU A 183 -4.60 7.08 0.14
CA GLU A 183 -3.72 6.05 -0.36
C GLU A 183 -3.27 6.54 -1.74
N LYS A 184 -1.98 6.83 -1.87
CA LYS A 184 -1.41 7.18 -3.16
C LYS A 184 -1.75 6.06 -4.15
N SER A 185 -2.30 6.40 -5.31
CA SER A 185 -2.57 5.39 -6.33
C SER A 185 -1.24 4.93 -6.91
N ILE A 186 -0.82 3.72 -6.56
CA ILE A 186 0.42 3.11 -7.06
C ILE A 186 0.06 2.15 -8.19
N PHE A 187 0.61 2.38 -9.38
CA PHE A 187 0.34 1.58 -10.57
C PHE A 187 1.58 0.80 -10.99
N GLY A 188 1.40 -0.45 -11.40
CA GLY A 188 2.49 -1.30 -11.85
C GLY A 188 2.10 -2.77 -11.82
N LYS A 189 3.08 -3.66 -11.90
CA LYS A 189 2.87 -5.09 -11.64
C LYS A 189 2.61 -5.30 -10.15
N SER A 190 1.79 -6.28 -9.78
CA SER A 190 1.38 -6.48 -8.38
C SER A 190 2.55 -6.65 -7.39
N LEU A 191 3.64 -7.31 -7.82
CA LEU A 191 4.86 -7.42 -7.01
C LEU A 191 5.58 -6.08 -6.82
N ASP A 192 5.71 -5.31 -7.90
CA ASP A 192 6.35 -3.98 -7.87
C ASP A 192 5.54 -3.02 -6.98
N VAL A 193 4.22 -3.03 -7.14
CA VAL A 193 3.28 -2.23 -6.31
C VAL A 193 3.40 -2.62 -4.84
N ALA A 194 3.49 -3.90 -4.51
CA ALA A 194 3.64 -4.38 -3.13
C ALA A 194 4.93 -3.86 -2.47
N LEU A 195 6.06 -3.89 -3.20
CA LEU A 195 7.33 -3.37 -2.73
C LEU A 195 7.28 -1.86 -2.50
N VAL A 196 6.75 -1.10 -3.47
CA VAL A 196 6.63 0.36 -3.36
C VAL A 196 5.66 0.74 -2.24
N LYS A 197 4.54 0.04 -2.08
CA LYS A 197 3.62 0.24 -0.94
C LYS A 197 4.31 0.00 0.40
N PHE A 198 5.12 -1.05 0.50
CA PHE A 198 5.89 -1.33 1.72
C PHE A 198 6.88 -0.20 2.02
N VAL A 199 7.68 0.20 1.03
CA VAL A 199 8.67 1.26 1.23
C VAL A 199 7.99 2.58 1.57
N GLU A 200 6.91 2.97 0.87
CA GLU A 200 6.22 4.24 1.09
C GLU A 200 5.64 4.37 2.51
N ASN A 201 5.35 3.25 3.18
CA ASN A 201 4.95 3.23 4.60
C ASN A 201 6.10 3.44 5.59
N VAL A 202 7.35 3.30 5.13
CA VAL A 202 8.58 3.45 5.93
C VAL A 202 9.31 4.75 5.58
N THR A 203 9.39 5.09 4.30
CA THR A 203 10.08 6.28 3.80
C THR A 203 9.57 6.64 2.40
N SER A 204 9.72 7.90 2.01
CA SER A 204 9.23 8.35 0.70
C SER A 204 10.08 7.77 -0.43
N VAL A 205 9.44 6.98 -1.30
CA VAL A 205 10.09 6.36 -2.46
C VAL A 205 10.55 7.42 -3.46
N ASP A 206 9.77 8.49 -3.65
CA ASP A 206 10.12 9.59 -4.55
C ASP A 206 11.47 10.23 -4.15
N LYS A 207 11.70 10.45 -2.85
CA LYS A 207 12.97 10.99 -2.34
C LYS A 207 14.15 10.06 -2.63
N ILE A 208 13.98 8.76 -2.42
CA ILE A 208 15.03 7.78 -2.72
C ILE A 208 15.32 7.77 -4.22
N ARG A 209 14.30 7.74 -5.07
CA ARG A 209 14.47 7.77 -6.52
C ARG A 209 15.13 9.06 -7.00
N ASP A 210 14.87 10.19 -6.33
CA ASP A 210 15.48 11.47 -6.64
C ASP A 210 16.98 11.52 -6.31
N ASP A 211 17.46 10.74 -5.35
CA ASP A 211 18.88 10.73 -4.95
C ASP A 211 19.79 9.97 -5.94
N TYR A 212 19.21 9.15 -6.80
CA TYR A 212 19.94 8.32 -7.76
C TYR A 212 19.57 8.65 -9.20
N GLU A 213 20.54 8.52 -10.09
CA GLU A 213 20.35 8.61 -11.54
C GLU A 213 20.58 7.24 -12.15
N ILE A 214 19.58 6.72 -12.87
CA ILE A 214 19.68 5.45 -13.58
C ILE A 214 20.44 5.69 -14.89
N VAL A 215 21.61 5.07 -15.01
CA VAL A 215 22.51 5.19 -16.17
C VAL A 215 22.23 4.07 -17.17
N PHE A 216 21.89 2.88 -16.65
CA PHE A 216 21.58 1.72 -17.47
C PHE A 216 20.58 0.82 -16.75
N GLU A 217 19.74 0.15 -17.53
CA GLU A 217 18.70 -0.72 -17.00
C GLU A 217 18.42 -1.91 -17.91
N ILE A 218 18.27 -3.08 -17.28
CA ILE A 218 17.74 -4.29 -17.88
C ILE A 218 16.43 -4.63 -17.16
N PRO A 219 15.25 -4.37 -17.77
CA PRO A 219 13.98 -4.67 -17.14
C PRO A 219 13.78 -6.19 -16.98
N PHE A 220 12.94 -6.54 -16.01
CA PHE A 220 12.57 -7.93 -15.74
C PHE A 220 12.02 -8.64 -16.98
N SER A 221 12.55 -9.83 -17.27
CA SER A 221 12.04 -10.76 -18.28
C SER A 221 11.92 -12.16 -17.69
N SER A 222 10.91 -12.93 -18.09
CA SER A 222 10.72 -14.31 -17.63
C SER A 222 11.88 -15.25 -18.01
N GLN A 223 12.64 -14.92 -19.05
CA GLN A 223 13.83 -15.70 -19.45
C GLN A 223 15.03 -15.46 -18.54
N ARG A 224 15.23 -14.20 -18.09
CA ARG A 224 16.35 -13.81 -17.23
C ARG A 224 16.03 -13.88 -15.74
N ARG A 225 14.75 -13.70 -15.39
CA ARG A 225 14.21 -13.77 -14.02
C ARG A 225 14.86 -12.79 -13.03
N TYR A 226 15.51 -11.73 -13.53
CA TYR A 226 16.00 -10.60 -12.74
C TYR A 226 15.77 -9.26 -13.45
N HIS A 227 15.79 -8.18 -12.67
CA HIS A 227 15.80 -6.77 -13.07
C HIS A 227 17.08 -6.16 -12.51
N LEU A 228 17.88 -5.56 -13.37
CA LEU A 228 19.15 -4.93 -13.03
C LEU A 228 19.11 -3.45 -13.40
N VAL A 229 19.65 -2.62 -12.52
CA VAL A 229 19.87 -1.19 -12.75
C VAL A 229 21.29 -0.82 -12.37
N ILE A 230 21.89 0.09 -13.13
CA ILE A 230 23.16 0.73 -12.79
C ILE A 230 22.86 2.18 -12.49
N VAL A 231 23.19 2.61 -11.28
CA VAL A 231 22.92 3.94 -10.78
C VAL A 231 24.17 4.70 -10.40
N CYS A 232 24.09 6.01 -10.49
CA CYS A 232 25.04 6.96 -9.92
C CYS A 232 24.32 7.80 -8.86
N ALA A 233 24.94 7.97 -7.69
CA ALA A 233 24.38 8.82 -6.64
C ALA A 233 24.58 10.29 -7.01
N LYS A 234 23.52 11.10 -6.98
CA LYS A 234 23.60 12.54 -7.35
C LYS A 234 24.43 13.35 -6.35
N SER A 235 24.61 12.87 -5.11
CA SER A 235 25.52 13.48 -4.13
C SER A 235 26.97 13.52 -4.61
N SER A 236 27.41 12.54 -5.40
CA SER A 236 28.77 12.50 -5.97
C SER A 236 28.99 13.50 -7.12
N LYS A 237 27.93 14.21 -7.55
CA LYS A 237 28.00 15.22 -8.63
C LYS A 237 27.95 16.67 -8.11
N LYS A 238 27.69 16.89 -6.81
CA LYS A 238 27.45 18.22 -6.22
C LYS A 238 28.69 18.86 -5.55
N SER A 239 29.78 18.13 -5.39
CA SER A 239 31.10 18.67 -4.98
C SER A 239 31.71 19.62 -6.02
N SER A 240 31.11 19.73 -7.21
CA SER A 240 31.70 20.38 -8.39
C SER A 240 31.42 21.89 -8.54
N SER A 241 30.83 22.59 -7.57
CA SER A 241 30.43 24.01 -7.74
C SER A 241 31.14 25.02 -6.83
N SER A 242 32.34 24.72 -6.35
CA SER A 242 33.19 25.70 -5.67
C SER A 242 34.68 25.43 -5.94
N GLY A 243 35.22 26.07 -6.98
CA GLY A 243 36.62 26.49 -7.13
C GLY A 243 37.77 25.55 -6.73
N SER A 244 38.58 25.22 -7.74
CA SER A 244 40.02 24.89 -7.69
C SER A 244 40.45 23.52 -7.13
N SER A 245 40.82 22.62 -8.07
CA SER A 245 41.92 21.64 -8.08
C SER A 245 41.50 20.46 -8.96
N TYR A 246 42.30 20.08 -9.95
CA TYR A 246 42.11 18.85 -10.73
C TYR A 246 42.37 17.62 -9.82
N SER A 247 41.40 17.24 -8.98
CA SER A 247 41.33 15.89 -8.46
C SER A 247 40.41 15.10 -9.38
N ASP A 248 40.94 14.04 -9.97
CA ASP A 248 40.22 13.07 -10.80
C ASP A 248 39.16 12.37 -9.91
N GLU A 249 38.01 13.02 -9.74
CA GLU A 249 36.97 12.58 -8.82
C GLU A 249 36.30 11.34 -9.44
N MET A 250 36.70 10.16 -8.94
CA MET A 250 36.22 8.88 -9.45
C MET A 250 34.70 8.76 -9.24
N ILE A 251 33.95 8.80 -10.33
CA ILE A 251 32.51 8.60 -10.30
C ILE A 251 32.22 7.14 -9.95
N LYS A 252 31.60 6.92 -8.78
CA LYS A 252 31.21 5.57 -8.33
C LYS A 252 29.84 5.21 -8.90
N TYR A 253 29.81 4.13 -9.69
CA TYR A 253 28.57 3.48 -10.11
C TYR A 253 28.23 2.33 -9.18
N THR A 254 26.94 2.12 -8.93
CA THR A 254 26.42 1.02 -8.13
C THR A 254 25.46 0.20 -8.97
N VAL A 255 25.67 -1.11 -9.00
CA VAL A 255 24.75 -2.05 -9.65
C VAL A 255 23.79 -2.58 -8.60
N MET A 256 22.49 -2.50 -8.87
CA MET A 256 21.44 -3.05 -8.01
C MET A 256 20.62 -4.05 -8.81
N VAL A 257 20.24 -5.15 -8.17
CA VAL A 257 19.52 -6.25 -8.82
C VAL A 257 18.41 -6.75 -7.92
N LYS A 258 17.23 -7.03 -8.49
CA LYS A 258 16.18 -7.82 -7.87
C LYS A 258 15.79 -8.98 -8.79
N GLY A 259 15.42 -10.14 -8.27
CA GLY A 259 15.07 -11.28 -9.10
C GLY A 259 14.66 -12.51 -8.30
N ALA A 260 14.52 -13.63 -9.01
CA ALA A 260 14.36 -14.92 -8.36
C ALA A 260 15.57 -15.20 -7.45
N PRO A 261 15.36 -15.66 -6.20
CA PRO A 261 16.45 -15.84 -5.24
C PRO A 261 17.60 -16.69 -5.78
N GLU A 262 17.28 -17.79 -6.47
CA GLU A 262 18.27 -18.69 -7.06
C GLU A 262 19.13 -18.00 -8.14
N GLU A 263 18.58 -17.09 -8.93
CA GLU A 263 19.32 -16.38 -9.98
C GLU A 263 20.24 -15.31 -9.40
N VAL A 264 19.80 -14.63 -8.34
CA VAL A 264 20.60 -13.60 -7.68
C VAL A 264 21.74 -14.25 -6.90
N ILE A 265 21.42 -15.24 -6.06
CA ILE A 265 22.39 -15.90 -5.17
C ILE A 265 23.48 -16.62 -5.97
N MET A 266 23.15 -17.30 -7.08
CA MET A 266 24.15 -17.99 -7.91
C MET A 266 25.20 -17.05 -8.52
N ASN A 267 24.86 -15.77 -8.68
CA ASN A 267 25.77 -14.75 -9.23
C ASN A 267 26.44 -13.89 -8.15
N CYS A 268 26.18 -14.15 -6.87
CA CYS A 268 26.80 -13.48 -5.73
C CYS A 268 27.96 -14.32 -5.17
N LYS A 269 29.13 -13.68 -4.99
CA LYS A 269 30.29 -14.31 -4.31
C LYS A 269 30.31 -14.06 -2.80
N THR A 270 29.63 -13.00 -2.37
CA THR A 270 29.54 -12.57 -0.98
C THR A 270 28.06 -12.39 -0.66
N ILE A 271 27.64 -12.90 0.49
CA ILE A 271 26.28 -12.84 1.02
C ILE A 271 26.32 -12.07 2.32
#